data_AF-A0A1I9GCA8-F1
#
_entry.id   AF-A0A1I9GCA8-F1
#
_cell.length_a   1.000
_cell.length_b   1.000
_cell.length_c   1.000
_cell.angle_alpha   90.00
_cell.angle_beta   90.00
_cell.angle_gamma   90.00
#
_symmetry.space_group_name_H-M   'P 1'
#
loop_
_entity.id
_entity.type
_entity.pdbx_description
1 polymer ?
#
loop_
_entity_poly.entity_id
_entity_poly.type
_entity_poly.pdbx_seq_one_letter_code
_entity_poly.pdbx_strand_id
1 'polypeptide(L)'
;MDVGGVLKYNHLEWVQHRMDIERMKSSATVIAQSLSEFGRCLKETELPNDVETTARILEIQTAERDAIKEDFRISIRKGLSLLRHVRQMDVKPEHEQLSPTRLHNVTAIERMLIQLEETERSFDTFWMKHEKRLTQCLKLRRFEDSFRKLQSAFAKHMIHLEEHREVGDGVRKAEQLAQAHAEYCQQAMEDVDGARLLRDAGQELISSQDVELTASLLPKCDELDRMADALSGALERRSQVLRLSKDMHQQIHAANNWCHRGVELLTTIPYDCTAGNAASALTTVDKYIEEGESLKLDIFNNEPNLNKLIMLTTTETSTLLAQVAERIDDMRHLSIYRRDALQKMALREIRKPPVQIVSPEKLQCSNGDQCCTTISTTTINRNSSPTSPNKVSF
;
A
#
# COMPACT_ATOMS: atom_id res chain seq x y z
N MET A 1 -16.03 11.43 103.40
CA MET A 1 -15.03 12.41 102.95
C MET A 1 -15.50 12.92 101.60
N ASP A 2 -15.57 14.23 101.41
CA ASP A 2 -15.92 14.80 100.11
C ASP A 2 -14.66 14.87 99.25
N VAL A 3 -14.63 14.14 98.14
CA VAL A 3 -13.51 14.11 97.20
C VAL A 3 -13.71 15.22 96.17
N GLY A 4 -13.33 16.44 96.57
CA GLY A 4 -13.53 17.71 95.85
C GLY A 4 -12.84 17.81 94.48
N GLY A 5 -13.25 16.98 93.52
CA GLY A 5 -12.80 17.02 92.14
C GLY A 5 -13.56 18.06 91.32
N VAL A 6 -12.84 19.02 90.75
CA VAL A 6 -13.41 20.12 89.94
C VAL A 6 -13.78 19.68 88.50
N LEU A 7 -13.68 18.38 88.18
CA LEU A 7 -14.06 17.86 86.86
C LEU A 7 -15.58 17.83 86.69
N LYS A 8 -16.09 18.70 85.81
CA LYS A 8 -17.48 18.66 85.33
C LYS A 8 -17.71 17.39 84.48
N TYR A 9 -18.25 16.33 85.10
CA TYR A 9 -18.73 15.16 84.37
C TYR A 9 -20.06 15.46 83.68
N ASN A 10 -20.15 15.12 82.39
CA ASN A 10 -21.37 15.21 81.59
C ASN A 10 -21.66 13.84 80.96
N HIS A 11 -22.69 13.15 81.46
CA HIS A 11 -23.07 11.83 81.00
C HIS A 11 -23.52 11.83 79.53
N LEU A 12 -24.23 12.88 79.08
CA LEU A 12 -24.75 12.96 77.71
C LEU A 12 -23.59 13.14 76.71
N GLU A 13 -22.65 14.04 77.00
CA GLU A 13 -21.42 14.22 76.22
C GLU A 13 -20.60 12.92 76.16
N TRP A 14 -20.43 12.24 77.30
CA TRP A 14 -19.66 10.98 77.35
C TRP A 14 -20.29 9.88 76.50
N VAL A 15 -21.62 9.70 76.55
CA VAL A 15 -22.34 8.75 75.71
C VAL A 15 -22.25 9.15 74.23
N GLN A 16 -22.43 10.43 73.90
CA GLN A 16 -22.35 10.91 72.51
C GLN A 16 -20.97 10.64 71.90
N HIS A 17 -19.89 11.02 72.60
CA HIS A 17 -18.52 10.74 72.17
C HIS A 17 -18.26 9.24 71.98
N ARG A 18 -18.82 8.38 72.84
CA ARG A 18 -18.75 6.92 72.67
C ARG A 18 -19.50 6.45 71.42
N MET A 19 -20.75 6.87 71.22
CA MET A 19 -21.55 6.49 70.05
C MET A 19 -20.87 6.90 68.74
N ASP A 20 -20.30 8.10 68.65
CA ASP A 20 -19.65 8.56 67.43
C ASP A 20 -18.29 7.89 67.16
N ILE A 21 -17.56 7.51 68.21
CA ILE A 21 -16.36 6.66 68.09
C ILE A 21 -16.73 5.26 67.55
N GLU A 22 -17.78 4.63 68.07
CA GLU A 22 -18.21 3.31 67.55
C GLU A 22 -18.79 3.41 66.13
N ARG A 23 -19.49 4.51 65.78
CA ARG A 23 -19.89 4.81 64.39
C ARG A 23 -18.69 4.94 63.46
N MET A 24 -17.63 5.62 63.89
CA MET A 24 -16.39 5.76 63.10
C MET A 24 -15.71 4.40 62.88
N LYS A 25 -15.62 3.56 63.92
CA LYS A 25 -15.10 2.18 63.76
C LYS A 25 -15.94 1.36 62.78
N SER A 26 -17.27 1.42 62.87
CA SER A 26 -18.17 0.73 61.94
C SER A 26 -17.94 1.19 60.49
N SER A 27 -17.77 2.49 60.26
CA SER A 27 -17.40 3.06 58.95
C SER A 27 -16.07 2.48 58.43
N ALA A 28 -15.06 2.34 59.29
CA ALA A 28 -13.77 1.73 58.94
C ALA A 28 -13.88 0.22 58.70
N THR A 29 -14.76 -0.50 59.41
CA THR A 29 -15.04 -1.92 59.17
C THR A 29 -15.68 -2.16 57.80
N VAL A 30 -16.62 -1.30 57.38
CA VAL A 30 -17.21 -1.37 56.03
C VAL A 30 -16.15 -1.16 54.95
N ILE A 31 -15.31 -0.13 55.07
CA ILE A 31 -14.18 0.09 54.14
C ILE A 31 -13.25 -1.14 54.08
N ALA A 32 -12.92 -1.73 55.23
CA ALA A 32 -12.08 -2.93 55.27
C ALA A 32 -12.74 -4.16 54.59
N GLN A 33 -14.07 -4.27 54.64
CA GLN A 33 -14.82 -5.30 53.91
C GLN A 33 -14.78 -5.05 52.40
N SER A 34 -15.10 -3.84 51.94
CA SER A 34 -15.05 -3.47 50.52
C SER A 34 -13.65 -3.64 49.92
N LEU A 35 -12.59 -3.29 50.67
CA LEU A 35 -11.20 -3.53 50.26
C LEU A 35 -10.83 -5.02 50.18
N SER A 36 -11.41 -5.87 51.03
CA SER A 36 -11.21 -7.31 50.99
C SER A 36 -11.88 -7.92 49.76
N GLU A 37 -13.12 -7.51 49.46
CA GLU A 37 -13.89 -7.99 48.30
C GLU A 37 -13.28 -7.52 46.98
N PHE A 38 -12.93 -6.24 46.88
CA PHE A 38 -12.23 -5.67 45.72
C PHE A 38 -10.81 -6.26 45.57
N GLY A 39 -10.07 -6.39 46.67
CA GLY A 39 -8.75 -7.01 46.71
C GLY A 39 -8.75 -8.51 46.37
N ARG A 40 -9.90 -9.18 46.48
CA ARG A 40 -10.15 -10.52 45.93
C ARG A 40 -10.42 -10.44 44.42
N CYS A 41 -11.35 -9.58 43.99
CA CYS A 41 -11.67 -9.36 42.57
C CYS A 41 -10.40 -9.08 41.73
N LEU A 42 -9.53 -8.15 42.17
CA LEU A 42 -8.30 -7.82 41.46
C LEU A 42 -7.26 -8.95 41.38
N LYS A 43 -7.35 -9.97 42.25
CA LYS A 43 -6.49 -11.18 42.22
C LYS A 43 -7.08 -12.26 41.32
N GLU A 44 -8.41 -12.40 41.33
CA GLU A 44 -9.16 -13.34 40.48
C GLU A 44 -9.34 -12.82 39.04
N THR A 45 -8.98 -11.56 38.77
CA THR A 45 -9.00 -10.96 37.43
C THR A 45 -7.90 -11.57 36.54
N GLU A 46 -8.30 -12.54 35.73
CA GLU A 46 -7.56 -12.99 34.54
C GLU A 46 -7.52 -11.88 33.48
N LEU A 47 -6.46 -11.85 32.66
CA LEU A 47 -6.28 -10.85 31.60
C LEU A 47 -6.97 -11.33 30.30
N PRO A 48 -7.97 -10.61 29.76
CA PRO A 48 -8.70 -11.09 28.58
C PRO A 48 -7.87 -11.10 27.29
N ASN A 49 -8.44 -11.72 26.25
CA ASN A 49 -7.82 -11.86 24.93
C ASN A 49 -8.33 -10.84 23.89
N ASP A 50 -9.30 -10.01 24.26
CA ASP A 50 -9.99 -9.05 23.40
C ASP A 50 -10.00 -7.63 23.98
N VAL A 51 -10.29 -6.64 23.13
CA VAL A 51 -10.26 -5.21 23.49
C VAL A 51 -11.45 -4.81 24.36
N GLU A 52 -12.65 -5.33 24.08
CA GLU A 52 -13.90 -4.89 24.71
C GLU A 52 -13.96 -5.32 26.17
N THR A 53 -13.73 -6.61 26.44
CA THR A 53 -13.72 -7.18 27.80
C THR A 53 -12.61 -6.56 28.64
N THR A 54 -11.42 -6.37 28.08
CA THR A 54 -10.30 -5.74 28.81
C THR A 54 -10.61 -4.27 29.16
N ALA A 55 -11.22 -3.51 28.25
CA ALA A 55 -11.63 -2.13 28.51
C ALA A 55 -12.75 -2.06 29.57
N ARG A 56 -13.75 -2.95 29.47
CA ARG A 56 -14.89 -3.01 30.39
C ARG A 56 -14.50 -3.41 31.82
N ILE A 57 -13.56 -4.34 31.98
CA ILE A 57 -13.04 -4.69 33.32
C ILE A 57 -12.30 -3.48 33.93
N LEU A 58 -11.48 -2.79 33.14
CA LEU A 58 -10.76 -1.58 33.59
C LEU A 58 -11.74 -0.47 34.00
N GLU A 59 -12.79 -0.23 33.22
CA GLU A 59 -13.86 0.73 33.53
C GLU A 59 -14.58 0.40 34.85
N ILE A 60 -15.09 -0.82 34.99
CA ILE A 60 -15.83 -1.28 36.18
C ILE A 60 -14.94 -1.19 37.44
N GLN A 61 -13.72 -1.70 37.38
CA GLN A 61 -12.82 -1.71 38.53
C GLN A 61 -12.32 -0.30 38.89
N THR A 62 -12.22 0.62 37.93
CA THR A 62 -11.93 2.03 38.21
C THR A 62 -13.11 2.71 38.93
N ALA A 63 -14.34 2.41 38.52
CA ALA A 63 -15.54 2.93 39.21
C ALA A 63 -15.68 2.38 40.64
N GLU A 64 -15.40 1.09 40.86
CA GLU A 64 -15.34 0.47 42.19
C GLU A 64 -14.23 1.10 43.06
N ARG A 65 -13.04 1.33 42.48
CA ARG A 65 -11.92 2.07 43.13
C ARG A 65 -12.37 3.46 43.56
N ASP A 66 -13.03 4.21 42.69
CA ASP A 66 -13.49 5.58 42.97
C ASP A 66 -14.58 5.65 44.04
N ALA A 67 -15.48 4.66 44.10
CA ALA A 67 -16.45 4.52 45.18
C ALA A 67 -15.76 4.31 46.55
N ILE A 68 -14.84 3.34 46.63
CA ILE A 68 -14.06 3.06 47.86
C ILE A 68 -13.26 4.30 48.30
N LYS A 69 -12.69 5.06 47.35
CA LYS A 69 -11.99 6.32 47.65
C LYS A 69 -12.93 7.40 48.20
N GLU A 70 -14.19 7.48 47.78
CA GLU A 70 -15.12 8.43 48.39
C GLU A 70 -15.57 7.98 49.79
N ASP A 71 -15.72 6.68 50.05
CA ASP A 71 -15.97 6.17 51.42
C ASP A 71 -14.81 6.50 52.39
N PHE A 72 -13.56 6.40 51.92
CA PHE A 72 -12.39 6.91 52.64
C PHE A 72 -12.52 8.41 52.93
N ARG A 73 -12.75 9.25 51.91
CA ARG A 73 -12.88 10.70 52.07
C ARG A 73 -14.03 11.06 53.02
N ILE A 74 -15.18 10.40 52.92
CA ILE A 74 -16.32 10.58 53.82
C ILE A 74 -15.96 10.20 55.26
N SER A 75 -15.28 9.06 55.46
CA SER A 75 -14.90 8.58 56.80
C SER A 75 -13.83 9.45 57.46
N ILE A 76 -12.85 9.94 56.69
CA ILE A 76 -11.83 10.89 57.14
C ILE A 76 -12.47 12.25 57.49
N ARG A 77 -13.36 12.80 56.65
CA ARG A 77 -14.12 14.03 56.96
C ARG A 77 -14.94 13.89 58.25
N LYS A 78 -15.63 12.75 58.45
CA LYS A 78 -16.37 12.44 59.69
C LYS A 78 -15.43 12.38 60.90
N GLY A 79 -14.31 11.66 60.80
CA GLY A 79 -13.33 11.52 61.88
C GLY A 79 -12.65 12.83 62.27
N LEU A 80 -12.31 13.69 61.31
CA LEU A 80 -11.75 15.02 61.57
C LEU A 80 -12.77 15.96 62.24
N SER A 81 -14.04 15.88 61.86
CA SER A 81 -15.13 16.61 62.51
C SER A 81 -15.33 16.15 63.97
N LEU A 82 -15.36 14.83 64.18
CA LEU A 82 -15.45 14.23 65.52
C LEU A 82 -14.24 14.59 66.39
N LEU A 83 -13.02 14.57 65.82
CA LEU A 83 -11.80 14.97 66.51
C LEU A 83 -11.89 16.42 67.02
N ARG A 84 -12.40 17.35 66.20
CA ARG A 84 -12.62 18.74 66.61
C ARG A 84 -13.67 18.84 67.72
N HIS A 85 -14.79 18.12 67.58
CA HIS A 85 -15.89 18.14 68.55
C HIS A 85 -15.49 17.60 69.92
N VAL A 86 -14.84 16.43 69.98
CA VAL A 86 -14.36 15.80 71.23
C VAL A 86 -13.30 16.65 71.93
N ARG A 87 -12.50 17.39 71.16
CA ARG A 87 -11.38 18.19 71.65
C ARG A 87 -11.79 19.61 72.10
N GLN A 88 -12.91 20.14 71.60
CA GLN A 88 -13.51 21.43 71.99
C GLN A 88 -12.58 22.65 71.86
N MET A 89 -11.51 22.54 71.05
CA MET A 89 -10.50 23.56 70.82
C MET A 89 -9.99 23.42 69.37
N ASP A 90 -9.73 24.53 68.67
CA ASP A 90 -9.22 24.47 67.29
C ASP A 90 -7.71 24.20 67.21
N VAL A 91 -6.88 24.81 68.06
CA VAL A 91 -5.41 24.60 68.10
C VAL A 91 -5.08 23.36 68.95
N LYS A 92 -4.13 22.50 68.53
CA LYS A 92 -3.83 21.22 69.22
C LYS A 92 -3.43 21.48 70.69
N PRO A 93 -3.99 20.76 71.67
CA PRO A 93 -3.80 21.05 73.08
C PRO A 93 -2.62 20.24 73.63
N GLU A 94 -1.99 20.75 74.68
CA GLU A 94 -1.02 19.97 75.44
C GLU A 94 -1.75 18.88 76.26
N HIS A 95 -1.06 17.80 76.60
CA HIS A 95 -1.66 16.65 77.28
C HIS A 95 -2.33 17.01 78.63
N GLU A 96 -1.82 18.05 79.29
CA GLU A 96 -2.30 18.57 80.58
C GLU A 96 -3.62 19.38 80.46
N GLN A 97 -3.96 19.84 79.25
CA GLN A 97 -5.14 20.67 78.98
C GLN A 97 -6.43 19.84 78.77
N LEU A 98 -6.33 18.52 78.69
CA LEU A 98 -7.46 17.59 78.50
C LEU A 98 -7.66 16.69 79.72
N SER A 99 -8.91 16.39 80.07
CA SER A 99 -9.19 15.33 81.03
C SER A 99 -8.75 13.97 80.49
N PRO A 100 -8.33 13.00 81.34
CA PRO A 100 -7.81 11.70 80.87
C PRO A 100 -8.75 10.96 79.91
N THR A 101 -10.07 11.06 80.14
CA THR A 101 -11.10 10.48 79.25
C THR A 101 -11.18 11.18 77.90
N ARG A 102 -11.07 12.52 77.85
CA ARG A 102 -11.02 13.26 76.58
C ARG A 102 -9.72 12.99 75.83
N LEU A 103 -8.58 12.95 76.52
CA LEU A 103 -7.29 12.59 75.93
C LEU A 103 -7.30 11.18 75.32
N HIS A 104 -7.86 10.20 76.03
CA HIS A 104 -8.05 8.84 75.51
C HIS A 104 -8.89 8.81 74.22
N ASN A 105 -10.04 9.51 74.22
CA ASN A 105 -10.90 9.60 73.05
C ASN A 105 -10.21 10.30 71.86
N VAL A 106 -9.52 11.42 72.09
CA VAL A 106 -8.72 12.14 71.08
C VAL A 106 -7.66 11.21 70.50
N THR A 107 -6.89 10.51 71.34
CA THR A 107 -5.84 9.59 70.91
C THR A 107 -6.39 8.40 70.11
N ALA A 108 -7.58 7.90 70.47
CA ALA A 108 -8.26 6.85 69.71
C ALA A 108 -8.69 7.34 68.31
N ILE A 109 -9.23 8.56 68.20
CA ILE A 109 -9.64 9.14 66.91
C ILE A 109 -8.43 9.47 66.03
N GLU A 110 -7.37 10.06 66.59
CA GLU A 110 -6.11 10.32 65.87
C GLU A 110 -5.52 9.01 65.32
N ARG A 111 -5.49 7.93 66.11
CA ARG A 111 -5.04 6.61 65.65
C ARG A 111 -5.90 6.02 64.53
N MET A 112 -7.23 6.10 64.63
CA MET A 112 -8.12 5.62 63.57
C MET A 112 -7.97 6.41 62.27
N LEU A 113 -7.74 7.73 62.36
CA LEU A 113 -7.46 8.56 61.17
C LEU A 113 -6.14 8.16 60.50
N ILE A 114 -5.06 7.97 61.28
CA ILE A 114 -3.76 7.51 60.76
C ILE A 114 -3.90 6.14 60.10
N GLN A 115 -4.61 5.19 60.73
CA GLN A 115 -4.82 3.84 60.17
C GLN A 115 -5.64 3.86 58.87
N LEU A 116 -6.66 4.73 58.77
CA LEU A 116 -7.40 4.93 57.52
C LEU A 116 -6.47 5.47 56.43
N GLU A 117 -5.67 6.50 56.71
CA GLU A 117 -4.74 7.10 55.73
C GLU A 117 -3.65 6.12 55.28
N GLU A 118 -3.10 5.31 56.20
CA GLU A 118 -2.14 4.24 55.88
C GLU A 118 -2.76 3.13 55.02
N THR A 119 -4.02 2.78 55.29
CA THR A 119 -4.75 1.79 54.50
C THR A 119 -5.10 2.34 53.12
N GLU A 120 -5.46 3.62 53.00
CA GLU A 120 -5.71 4.31 51.73
C GLU A 120 -4.42 4.39 50.88
N ARG A 121 -3.27 4.76 51.48
CA ARG A 121 -1.97 4.76 50.79
C ARG A 121 -1.53 3.37 50.34
N SER A 122 -1.82 2.32 51.13
CA SER A 122 -1.59 0.92 50.76
C SER A 122 -2.49 0.48 49.60
N PHE A 123 -3.77 0.87 49.64
CA PHE A 123 -4.76 0.60 48.60
C PHE A 123 -4.38 1.25 47.27
N ASP A 124 -4.02 2.53 47.25
CA ASP A 124 -3.55 3.23 46.05
C ASP A 124 -2.31 2.53 45.45
N THR A 125 -1.39 2.08 46.29
CA THR A 125 -0.16 1.36 45.88
C THR A 125 -0.46 -0.02 45.27
N PHE A 126 -1.51 -0.71 45.73
CA PHE A 126 -1.98 -1.96 45.13
C PHE A 126 -2.71 -1.70 43.81
N TRP A 127 -3.61 -0.72 43.79
CA TRP A 127 -4.38 -0.33 42.61
C TRP A 127 -3.48 0.10 41.45
N MET A 128 -2.52 1.02 41.65
CA MET A 128 -1.63 1.50 40.59
C MET A 128 -0.87 0.37 39.87
N LYS A 129 -0.52 -0.72 40.59
CA LYS A 129 0.13 -1.90 40.00
C LYS A 129 -0.84 -2.71 39.14
N HIS A 130 -2.07 -2.90 39.60
CA HIS A 130 -3.11 -3.59 38.84
C HIS A 130 -3.53 -2.78 37.61
N GLU A 131 -3.79 -1.48 37.77
CA GLU A 131 -4.16 -0.53 36.71
C GLU A 131 -3.09 -0.48 35.61
N LYS A 132 -1.80 -0.39 35.98
CA LYS A 132 -0.68 -0.49 35.02
C LYS A 132 -0.77 -1.78 34.20
N ARG A 133 -0.88 -2.94 34.86
CA ARG A 133 -0.93 -4.27 34.22
C ARG A 133 -2.13 -4.39 33.27
N LEU A 134 -3.32 -3.99 33.70
CA LEU A 134 -4.54 -4.10 32.91
C LEU A 134 -4.54 -3.11 31.74
N THR A 135 -4.02 -1.89 31.94
CA THR A 135 -3.82 -0.91 30.87
C THR A 135 -2.78 -1.36 29.85
N GLN A 136 -1.69 -1.99 30.27
CA GLN A 136 -0.71 -2.61 29.37
C GLN A 136 -1.34 -3.74 28.54
N CYS A 137 -2.17 -4.59 29.15
CA CYS A 137 -2.93 -5.61 28.43
C CYS A 137 -3.87 -4.98 27.39
N LEU A 138 -4.63 -3.94 27.76
CA LEU A 138 -5.52 -3.22 26.83
C LEU A 138 -4.76 -2.59 25.65
N LYS A 139 -3.57 -2.03 25.90
CA LYS A 139 -2.68 -1.52 24.84
C LYS A 139 -2.22 -2.65 23.89
N LEU A 140 -1.81 -3.80 24.42
CA LEU A 140 -1.48 -4.99 23.60
C LEU A 140 -2.68 -5.43 22.76
N ARG A 141 -3.88 -5.60 23.36
CA ARG A 141 -5.05 -6.08 22.60
C ARG A 141 -5.48 -5.12 21.49
N ARG A 142 -5.35 -3.81 21.71
CA ARG A 142 -5.59 -2.80 20.66
C ARG A 142 -4.58 -2.91 19.51
N PHE A 143 -3.29 -3.09 19.82
CA PHE A 143 -2.27 -3.35 18.80
C PHE A 143 -2.56 -4.64 18.02
N GLU A 144 -2.85 -5.75 18.72
CA GLU A 144 -3.14 -7.05 18.10
C GLU A 144 -4.42 -7.06 17.25
N ASP A 145 -5.41 -6.22 17.58
CA ASP A 145 -6.63 -6.06 16.79
C ASP A 145 -6.41 -5.24 15.52
N SER A 146 -5.69 -4.12 15.61
CA SER A 146 -5.26 -3.35 14.43
C SER A 146 -4.35 -4.18 13.51
N PHE A 147 -3.45 -4.97 14.08
CA PHE A 147 -2.57 -5.89 13.35
C PHE A 147 -3.38 -6.92 12.54
N ARG A 148 -4.36 -7.59 13.17
CA ARG A 148 -5.26 -8.55 12.49
C ARG A 148 -6.09 -7.88 11.38
N LYS A 149 -6.52 -6.63 11.57
CA LYS A 149 -7.24 -5.86 10.55
C LYS A 149 -6.37 -5.57 9.32
N LEU A 150 -5.15 -5.09 9.53
CA LEU A 150 -4.17 -4.86 8.46
C LEU A 150 -3.79 -6.16 7.75
N GLN A 151 -3.54 -7.27 8.47
CA GLN A 151 -3.31 -8.57 7.82
C GLN A 151 -4.46 -8.97 6.87
N SER A 152 -5.72 -8.70 7.24
CA SER A 152 -6.87 -8.92 6.37
C SER A 152 -6.94 -7.95 5.17
N ALA A 153 -6.54 -6.69 5.34
CA ALA A 153 -6.48 -5.71 4.25
C ALA A 153 -5.38 -6.06 3.23
N PHE A 154 -4.15 -6.30 3.69
CA PHE A 154 -3.02 -6.71 2.85
C PHE A 154 -3.30 -8.01 2.09
N ALA A 155 -3.95 -9.00 2.71
CA ALA A 155 -4.36 -10.22 2.02
C ALA A 155 -5.31 -9.91 0.84
N LYS A 156 -6.28 -9.00 1.02
CA LYS A 156 -7.17 -8.55 -0.08
C LYS A 156 -6.42 -7.79 -1.15
N HIS A 157 -5.47 -6.92 -0.79
CA HIS A 157 -4.64 -6.20 -1.76
C HIS A 157 -3.79 -7.14 -2.61
N MET A 158 -3.19 -8.16 -2.00
CA MET A 158 -2.42 -9.17 -2.73
C MET A 158 -3.32 -9.97 -3.68
N ILE A 159 -4.49 -10.45 -3.23
CA ILE A 159 -5.47 -11.15 -4.09
C ILE A 159 -5.92 -10.26 -5.25
N HIS A 160 -6.25 -8.99 -5.00
CA HIS A 160 -6.62 -8.04 -6.05
C HIS A 160 -5.51 -7.91 -7.12
N LEU A 161 -4.24 -7.84 -6.72
CA LEU A 161 -3.08 -7.82 -7.63
C LEU A 161 -2.82 -9.17 -8.34
N GLU A 162 -3.38 -10.27 -7.86
CA GLU A 162 -3.38 -11.55 -8.57
C GLU A 162 -4.49 -11.64 -9.63
N GLU A 163 -5.67 -11.12 -9.33
CA GLU A 163 -6.82 -11.06 -10.24
C GLU A 163 -6.61 -10.01 -11.35
N HIS A 164 -6.13 -8.82 -10.99
CA HIS A 164 -6.01 -7.67 -11.88
C HIS A 164 -4.64 -7.62 -12.55
N ARG A 165 -4.29 -8.70 -13.27
CA ARG A 165 -3.01 -8.85 -14.00
C ARG A 165 -3.05 -8.41 -15.47
N GLU A 166 -4.23 -8.16 -16.04
CA GLU A 166 -4.37 -7.80 -17.46
C GLU A 166 -3.55 -6.56 -17.87
N VAL A 167 -3.02 -6.54 -19.10
CA VAL A 167 -2.19 -5.43 -19.61
C VAL A 167 -2.91 -4.57 -20.67
N GLY A 168 -3.99 -5.09 -21.25
CA GLY A 168 -4.76 -4.45 -22.30
C GLY A 168 -4.34 -4.84 -23.71
N ASP A 169 -5.29 -4.73 -24.63
CA ASP A 169 -5.25 -5.11 -26.04
C ASP A 169 -4.92 -3.94 -26.99
N GLY A 170 -4.94 -2.71 -26.46
CA GLY A 170 -4.59 -1.50 -27.20
C GLY A 170 -4.49 -0.27 -26.29
N VAL A 171 -3.99 0.84 -26.85
CA VAL A 171 -3.68 2.10 -26.13
C VAL A 171 -4.74 2.48 -25.09
N ARG A 172 -6.00 2.61 -25.53
CA ARG A 172 -7.12 3.05 -24.68
C ARG A 172 -7.34 2.15 -23.45
N LYS A 173 -7.18 0.83 -23.59
CA LYS A 173 -7.38 -0.14 -22.50
C LYS A 173 -6.16 -0.17 -21.57
N ALA A 174 -4.94 -0.13 -22.12
CA ALA A 174 -3.71 -0.03 -21.32
C ALA A 174 -3.69 1.27 -20.49
N GLU A 175 -4.15 2.40 -21.06
CA GLU A 175 -4.28 3.68 -20.36
C GLU A 175 -5.35 3.64 -19.25
N GLN A 176 -6.51 3.05 -19.50
CA GLN A 176 -7.54 2.85 -18.48
C GLN A 176 -7.06 1.96 -17.33
N LEU A 177 -6.27 0.92 -17.63
CA LEU A 177 -5.68 0.04 -16.61
C LEU A 177 -4.60 0.75 -15.79
N ALA A 178 -3.72 1.51 -16.43
CA ALA A 178 -2.72 2.32 -15.75
C ALA A 178 -3.36 3.35 -14.80
N GLN A 179 -4.46 3.99 -15.23
CA GLN A 179 -5.21 4.96 -14.41
C GLN A 179 -5.91 4.28 -13.23
N ALA A 180 -6.67 3.21 -13.46
CA ALA A 180 -7.38 2.49 -12.40
C ALA A 180 -6.41 1.88 -11.36
N HIS A 181 -5.25 1.40 -11.79
CA HIS A 181 -4.19 0.94 -10.89
C HIS A 181 -3.56 2.10 -10.10
N ALA A 182 -3.37 3.28 -10.71
CA ALA A 182 -2.85 4.45 -10.00
C ALA A 182 -3.83 4.98 -8.92
N GLU A 183 -5.14 4.93 -9.20
CA GLU A 183 -6.19 5.23 -8.22
C GLU A 183 -6.21 4.19 -7.09
N TYR A 184 -6.14 2.89 -7.43
CA TYR A 184 -6.06 1.80 -6.46
C TYR A 184 -4.82 1.88 -5.55
N CYS A 185 -3.66 2.27 -6.12
CA CYS A 185 -2.43 2.50 -5.37
C CYS A 185 -2.59 3.53 -4.25
N GLN A 186 -3.41 4.58 -4.44
CA GLN A 186 -3.66 5.56 -3.37
C GLN A 186 -4.36 4.88 -2.18
N GLN A 187 -5.45 4.15 -2.45
CA GLN A 187 -6.19 3.44 -1.40
C GLN A 187 -5.36 2.35 -0.70
N ALA A 188 -4.53 1.61 -1.44
CA ALA A 188 -3.67 0.58 -0.88
C ALA A 188 -2.46 1.14 -0.10
N MET A 189 -2.01 2.37 -0.41
CA MET A 189 -0.97 3.05 0.35
C MET A 189 -1.46 3.53 1.73
N GLU A 190 -2.75 3.80 1.92
CA GLU A 190 -3.30 4.14 3.25
C GLU A 190 -3.09 3.01 4.27
N ASP A 191 -3.28 1.75 3.86
CA ASP A 191 -2.99 0.58 4.71
C ASP A 191 -1.48 0.31 4.85
N VAL A 192 -0.65 0.68 3.87
CA VAL A 192 0.84 0.65 4.00
C VAL A 192 1.31 1.63 5.07
N ASP A 193 0.85 2.89 5.02
CA ASP A 193 1.23 3.91 6.00
C ASP A 193 0.61 3.60 7.37
N GLY A 194 -0.62 3.07 7.40
CA GLY A 194 -1.26 2.53 8.61
C GLY A 194 -0.46 1.39 9.27
N ALA A 195 0.17 0.51 8.47
CA ALA A 195 1.06 -0.53 8.98
C ALA A 195 2.35 0.03 9.59
N ARG A 196 2.99 1.02 8.94
CA ARG A 196 4.19 1.70 9.48
C ARG A 196 3.88 2.45 10.77
N LEU A 197 2.76 3.19 10.82
CA LEU A 197 2.30 3.89 12.03
C LEU A 197 1.97 2.91 13.18
N LEU A 198 1.32 1.78 12.90
CA LEU A 198 1.06 0.76 13.92
C LEU A 198 2.37 0.14 14.43
N ARG A 199 3.33 -0.12 13.55
CA ARG A 199 4.65 -0.66 13.88
C ARG A 199 5.44 0.28 14.77
N ASP A 200 5.45 1.58 14.48
CA ASP A 200 6.12 2.58 15.33
C ASP A 200 5.44 2.72 16.70
N ALA A 201 4.11 2.67 16.76
CA ALA A 201 3.38 2.57 18.03
C ALA A 201 3.72 1.27 18.80
N GLY A 202 3.89 0.14 18.09
CA GLY A 202 4.39 -1.11 18.66
C GLY A 202 5.79 -0.98 19.26
N GLN A 203 6.68 -0.24 18.59
CA GLN A 203 8.02 0.05 19.08
C GLN A 203 8.02 1.00 20.29
N GLU A 204 7.10 1.97 20.36
CA GLU A 204 6.88 2.79 21.57
C GLU A 204 6.39 1.92 22.75
N LEU A 205 5.47 0.97 22.50
CA LEU A 205 5.03 0.01 23.51
C LEU A 205 6.21 -0.84 24.02
N ILE A 206 7.05 -1.38 23.14
CA ILE A 206 8.26 -2.13 23.52
C ILE A 206 9.20 -1.26 24.38
N SER A 207 9.46 -0.02 23.98
CA SER A 207 10.39 0.89 24.68
C SER A 207 9.85 1.44 26.01
N SER A 208 8.55 1.28 26.29
CA SER A 208 7.89 1.78 27.51
C SER A 208 7.43 0.68 28.47
N GLN A 209 7.78 -0.58 28.23
CA GLN A 209 7.28 -1.74 28.95
C GLN A 209 8.38 -2.61 29.58
N ASP A 210 8.01 -3.28 30.67
CA ASP A 210 8.78 -4.36 31.24
C ASP A 210 8.77 -5.58 30.29
N VAL A 211 9.84 -6.39 30.32
CA VAL A 211 10.30 -7.29 29.24
C VAL A 211 9.25 -8.28 28.68
N GLU A 212 8.23 -8.66 29.46
CA GLU A 212 7.26 -9.72 29.13
C GLU A 212 6.54 -9.50 27.79
N LEU A 213 6.20 -8.25 27.44
CA LEU A 213 5.39 -7.94 26.26
C LEU A 213 6.21 -7.85 24.96
N THR A 214 7.51 -7.56 25.07
CA THR A 214 8.42 -7.40 23.93
C THR A 214 8.48 -8.63 23.03
N ALA A 215 8.47 -9.84 23.61
CA ALA A 215 8.49 -11.09 22.86
C ALA A 215 7.23 -11.32 22.00
N SER A 216 6.10 -10.70 22.35
CA SER A 216 4.84 -10.78 21.58
C SER A 216 4.69 -9.64 20.56
N LEU A 217 5.31 -8.48 20.83
CA LEU A 217 5.21 -7.29 19.98
C LEU A 217 6.26 -7.29 18.85
N LEU A 218 7.52 -7.62 19.14
CA LEU A 218 8.62 -7.47 18.18
C LEU A 218 8.40 -8.24 16.86
N PRO A 219 8.03 -9.55 16.86
CA PRO A 219 7.79 -10.27 15.61
C PRO A 219 6.60 -9.74 14.80
N LYS A 220 5.65 -9.05 15.46
CA LYS A 220 4.51 -8.40 14.78
C LYS A 220 4.92 -7.06 14.17
N CYS A 221 5.88 -6.35 14.77
CA CYS A 221 6.49 -5.16 14.18
C CYS A 221 7.31 -5.52 12.93
N ASP A 222 8.13 -6.58 13.01
CA ASP A 222 8.89 -7.14 11.90
C ASP A 222 8.00 -7.69 10.76
N GLU A 223 6.77 -8.11 11.09
CA GLU A 223 5.76 -8.54 10.11
C GLU A 223 5.11 -7.34 9.41
N LEU A 224 4.78 -6.27 10.15
CA LEU A 224 4.19 -5.05 9.58
C LEU A 224 5.12 -4.37 8.57
N ASP A 225 6.42 -4.24 8.88
CA ASP A 225 7.42 -3.73 7.94
C ASP A 225 7.49 -4.59 6.67
N ARG A 226 7.56 -5.91 6.84
CA ARG A 226 7.68 -6.86 5.72
C ARG A 226 6.43 -6.88 4.84
N MET A 227 5.25 -6.79 5.44
CA MET A 227 3.98 -6.61 4.75
C MET A 227 3.97 -5.30 3.96
N ALA A 228 4.29 -4.17 4.62
CA ALA A 228 4.32 -2.84 4.04
C ALA A 228 5.24 -2.78 2.80
N ASP A 229 6.47 -3.28 2.92
CA ASP A 229 7.45 -3.29 1.84
C ASP A 229 7.07 -4.28 0.72
N ALA A 230 6.51 -5.45 1.04
CA ALA A 230 6.05 -6.42 0.05
C ALA A 230 4.88 -5.89 -0.80
N LEU A 231 3.90 -5.22 -0.18
CA LEU A 231 2.77 -4.61 -0.88
C LEU A 231 3.24 -3.38 -1.69
N SER A 232 4.03 -2.48 -1.09
CA SER A 232 4.62 -1.32 -1.80
C SER A 232 5.37 -1.77 -3.07
N GLY A 233 6.22 -2.79 -2.92
CA GLY A 233 6.97 -3.37 -4.02
C GLY A 233 6.11 -4.14 -5.03
N ALA A 234 4.92 -4.63 -4.66
CA ALA A 234 3.97 -5.25 -5.59
C ALA A 234 3.21 -4.20 -6.41
N LEU A 235 2.75 -3.13 -5.76
CA LEU A 235 2.09 -1.99 -6.38
C LEU A 235 2.99 -1.33 -7.43
N GLU A 236 4.26 -1.02 -7.11
CA GLU A 236 5.18 -0.39 -8.08
C GLU A 236 5.59 -1.35 -9.22
N ARG A 237 5.78 -2.65 -8.96
CA ARG A 237 6.01 -3.63 -10.04
C ARG A 237 4.84 -3.64 -11.03
N ARG A 238 3.60 -3.56 -10.53
CA ARG A 238 2.41 -3.50 -11.38
C ARG A 238 2.28 -2.16 -12.13
N SER A 239 2.62 -1.04 -11.48
CA SER A 239 2.74 0.29 -12.12
C SER A 239 3.76 0.28 -13.26
N GLN A 240 4.91 -0.37 -13.07
CA GLN A 240 5.93 -0.54 -14.10
C GLN A 240 5.41 -1.35 -15.30
N VAL A 241 4.73 -2.48 -15.07
CA VAL A 241 4.14 -3.30 -16.15
C VAL A 241 3.12 -2.53 -16.97
N LEU A 242 2.22 -1.80 -16.31
CA LEU A 242 1.16 -1.05 -16.99
C LEU A 242 1.71 0.14 -17.78
N ARG A 243 2.74 0.83 -17.26
CA ARG A 243 3.49 1.85 -18.00
C ARG A 243 4.15 1.26 -19.26
N LEU A 244 4.89 0.16 -19.14
CA LEU A 244 5.54 -0.48 -20.30
C LEU A 244 4.51 -0.95 -21.34
N SER A 245 3.37 -1.49 -20.91
CA SER A 245 2.28 -1.87 -21.83
C SER A 245 1.66 -0.66 -22.55
N LYS A 246 1.41 0.44 -21.84
CA LYS A 246 0.96 1.71 -22.44
C LYS A 246 1.95 2.21 -23.50
N ASP A 247 3.22 2.32 -23.14
CA ASP A 247 4.28 2.84 -24.02
C ASP A 247 4.44 1.95 -25.28
N MET A 248 4.40 0.63 -25.09
CA MET A 248 4.39 -0.38 -26.15
C MET A 248 3.20 -0.21 -27.10
N HIS A 249 1.97 -0.15 -26.58
CA HIS A 249 0.76 -0.02 -27.39
C HIS A 249 0.73 1.30 -28.16
N GLN A 250 1.23 2.39 -27.58
CA GLN A 250 1.36 3.68 -28.28
C GLN A 250 2.35 3.58 -29.45
N GLN A 251 3.47 2.86 -29.30
CA GLN A 251 4.42 2.63 -30.39
C GLN A 251 3.88 1.68 -31.47
N ILE A 252 3.18 0.61 -31.10
CA ILE A 252 2.47 -0.27 -32.04
C ILE A 252 1.47 0.53 -32.89
N HIS A 253 0.72 1.45 -32.26
CA HIS A 253 -0.22 2.30 -32.98
C HIS A 253 0.49 3.28 -33.93
N ALA A 254 1.56 3.94 -33.48
CA ALA A 254 2.37 4.83 -34.32
C ALA A 254 3.00 4.11 -35.52
N ALA A 255 3.56 2.91 -35.29
CA ALA A 255 4.14 2.06 -36.33
C ALA A 255 3.09 1.66 -37.38
N ASN A 256 1.93 1.18 -36.95
CA ASN A 256 0.85 0.78 -37.86
C ASN A 256 0.32 1.97 -38.69
N ASN A 257 0.19 3.15 -38.09
CA ASN A 257 -0.21 4.37 -38.79
C ASN A 257 0.84 4.80 -39.84
N TRP A 258 2.14 4.68 -39.53
CA TRP A 258 3.23 4.94 -40.49
C TRP A 258 3.21 3.93 -41.63
N CYS A 259 3.19 2.62 -41.34
CA CYS A 259 3.10 1.57 -42.35
C CYS A 259 1.85 1.69 -43.24
N HIS A 260 0.71 2.16 -42.70
CA HIS A 260 -0.49 2.43 -43.49
C HIS A 260 -0.26 3.57 -44.49
N ARG A 261 0.25 4.72 -44.03
CA ARG A 261 0.65 5.85 -44.90
C ARG A 261 1.70 5.46 -45.94
N GLY A 262 2.59 4.53 -45.60
CA GLY A 262 3.57 3.94 -46.53
C GLY A 262 2.88 3.20 -47.68
N VAL A 263 1.94 2.31 -47.37
CA VAL A 263 1.16 1.60 -48.41
C VAL A 263 0.35 2.59 -49.26
N GLU A 264 -0.30 3.59 -48.67
CA GLU A 264 -1.02 4.63 -49.41
C GLU A 264 -0.08 5.41 -50.35
N LEU A 265 1.08 5.86 -49.86
CA LEU A 265 2.06 6.59 -50.66
C LEU A 265 2.62 5.75 -51.81
N LEU A 266 3.03 4.51 -51.53
CA LEU A 266 3.67 3.62 -52.50
C LEU A 266 2.69 3.13 -53.58
N THR A 267 1.39 3.03 -53.27
CA THR A 267 0.33 2.71 -54.25
C THR A 267 -0.15 3.94 -55.03
N THR A 268 -0.13 5.14 -54.44
CA THR A 268 -0.56 6.38 -55.10
C THR A 268 0.44 6.87 -56.16
N ILE A 269 1.74 6.64 -55.96
CA ILE A 269 2.77 6.98 -56.96
C ILE A 269 2.66 5.99 -58.14
N PRO A 270 2.31 6.41 -59.37
CA PRO A 270 2.07 5.49 -60.50
C PRO A 270 3.33 4.72 -60.92
N TYR A 271 3.15 3.52 -61.50
CA TYR A 271 4.27 2.79 -62.09
C TYR A 271 4.90 3.57 -63.26
N ASP A 272 4.05 4.16 -64.12
CA ASP A 272 4.43 5.01 -65.25
C ASP A 272 4.66 6.48 -64.83
N CYS A 273 5.52 6.69 -63.83
CA CYS A 273 5.97 8.01 -63.42
C CYS A 273 6.69 8.72 -64.58
N THR A 274 6.36 9.99 -64.83
CA THR A 274 7.01 10.79 -65.87
C THR A 274 8.12 11.63 -65.29
N ALA A 275 9.18 11.79 -66.07
CA ALA A 275 10.05 12.97 -66.14
C ALA A 275 9.90 14.02 -65.01
N GLY A 276 8.89 14.89 -65.14
CA GLY A 276 8.66 16.03 -64.23
C GLY A 276 7.94 15.70 -62.92
N ASN A 277 7.24 14.57 -62.80
CA ASN A 277 6.59 14.17 -61.55
C ASN A 277 7.50 13.29 -60.66
N ALA A 278 8.48 12.60 -61.24
CA ALA A 278 9.42 11.75 -60.52
C ALA A 278 10.22 12.48 -59.41
N ALA A 279 10.59 13.76 -59.62
CA ALA A 279 11.32 14.54 -58.62
C ALA A 279 10.45 14.89 -57.39
N SER A 280 9.19 15.27 -57.60
CA SER A 280 8.25 15.57 -56.51
C SER A 280 7.87 14.30 -55.73
N ALA A 281 7.67 13.18 -56.45
CA ALA A 281 7.46 11.87 -55.83
C ALA A 281 8.67 11.44 -54.99
N LEU A 282 9.90 11.67 -55.47
CA LEU A 282 11.13 11.36 -54.73
C LEU A 282 11.21 12.12 -53.41
N THR A 283 11.04 13.45 -53.42
CA THR A 283 11.03 14.27 -52.19
C THR A 283 9.91 13.85 -51.21
N THR A 284 8.78 13.37 -51.72
CA THR A 284 7.68 12.86 -50.87
C THR A 284 8.05 11.53 -50.19
N VAL A 285 8.78 10.64 -50.88
CA VAL A 285 9.28 9.37 -50.32
C VAL A 285 10.46 9.61 -49.37
N ASP A 286 11.40 10.50 -49.71
CA ASP A 286 12.50 10.88 -48.81
C ASP A 286 11.96 11.38 -47.46
N LYS A 287 11.00 12.32 -47.48
CA LYS A 287 10.36 12.82 -46.25
C LYS A 287 9.63 11.72 -45.46
N TYR A 288 8.98 10.77 -46.13
CA TYR A 288 8.33 9.64 -45.46
C TYR A 288 9.35 8.70 -44.76
N ILE A 289 10.54 8.54 -45.35
CA ILE A 289 11.65 7.79 -44.75
C ILE A 289 12.21 8.55 -43.54
N GLU A 290 12.45 9.86 -43.64
CA GLU A 290 12.86 10.71 -42.51
C GLU A 290 11.84 10.67 -41.35
N GLU A 291 10.53 10.73 -41.67
CA GLU A 291 9.47 10.55 -40.67
C GLU A 291 9.56 9.15 -40.01
N GLY A 292 9.91 8.10 -40.75
CA GLY A 292 10.08 6.74 -40.25
C GLY A 292 11.34 6.53 -39.39
N GLU A 293 12.44 7.21 -39.71
CA GLU A 293 13.66 7.24 -38.88
C GLU A 293 13.46 8.01 -37.58
N SER A 294 12.53 8.97 -37.55
CA SER A 294 12.18 9.73 -36.32
C SER A 294 11.33 8.94 -35.31
N LEU A 295 10.71 7.83 -35.73
CA LEU A 295 9.90 6.99 -34.86
C LEU A 295 10.80 6.15 -33.95
N LYS A 296 10.58 6.28 -32.63
CA LYS A 296 11.26 5.49 -31.58
C LYS A 296 10.76 4.05 -31.55
N LEU A 297 11.00 3.30 -32.62
CA LEU A 297 10.67 1.87 -32.76
C LEU A 297 11.68 0.98 -32.02
N ASP A 298 12.57 1.57 -31.22
CA ASP A 298 13.65 0.88 -30.53
C ASP A 298 13.20 -0.03 -29.37
N ILE A 299 11.91 -0.07 -28.98
CA ILE A 299 11.41 -1.10 -28.05
C ILE A 299 11.47 -2.49 -28.70
N PHE A 300 11.27 -2.59 -30.01
CA PHE A 300 11.44 -3.86 -30.75
C PHE A 300 12.92 -4.31 -30.75
N ASN A 301 13.87 -3.37 -30.62
CA ASN A 301 15.31 -3.63 -30.64
C ASN A 301 15.96 -3.71 -29.24
N ASN A 302 15.33 -3.14 -28.20
CA ASN A 302 15.86 -3.11 -26.84
C ASN A 302 15.50 -4.39 -26.07
N GLU A 303 16.28 -5.44 -26.35
CA GLU A 303 16.21 -6.75 -25.69
C GLU A 303 15.95 -6.70 -24.16
N PRO A 304 16.59 -5.83 -23.34
CA PRO A 304 16.39 -5.83 -21.89
C PRO A 304 14.99 -5.36 -21.44
N ASN A 305 14.36 -4.47 -22.22
CA ASN A 305 13.00 -4.00 -21.95
C ASN A 305 11.96 -4.94 -22.57
N LEU A 306 12.25 -5.45 -23.77
CA LEU A 306 11.43 -6.44 -24.46
C LEU A 306 11.33 -7.74 -23.65
N ASN A 307 12.44 -8.29 -23.17
CA ASN A 307 12.45 -9.49 -22.32
C ASN A 307 11.72 -9.27 -20.98
N LYS A 308 11.82 -8.08 -20.37
CA LYS A 308 11.01 -7.73 -19.19
C LYS A 308 9.52 -7.69 -19.50
N LEU A 309 9.14 -7.15 -20.66
CA LEU A 309 7.74 -7.07 -21.07
C LEU A 309 7.19 -8.46 -21.38
N ILE A 310 7.89 -9.26 -22.19
CA ILE A 310 7.54 -10.66 -22.53
C ILE A 310 7.38 -11.53 -21.27
N MET A 311 8.24 -11.37 -20.26
CA MET A 311 8.13 -12.05 -18.96
C MET A 311 6.90 -11.64 -18.13
N LEU A 312 6.18 -10.58 -18.52
CA LEU A 312 5.11 -9.93 -17.77
C LEU A 312 3.83 -9.69 -18.63
N THR A 313 3.77 -10.23 -19.86
CA THR A 313 2.63 -10.11 -20.80
C THR A 313 2.19 -11.48 -21.36
N THR A 314 1.08 -11.52 -22.10
CA THR A 314 0.63 -12.74 -22.78
C THR A 314 1.49 -13.08 -24.00
N THR A 315 1.52 -14.36 -24.40
CA THR A 315 2.18 -14.82 -25.64
C THR A 315 1.69 -14.08 -26.88
N GLU A 316 0.40 -13.72 -26.90
CA GLU A 316 -0.24 -12.94 -27.97
C GLU A 316 0.41 -11.57 -28.14
N THR A 317 0.82 -10.94 -27.02
CA THR A 317 1.53 -9.65 -27.03
C THR A 317 2.88 -9.79 -27.74
N SER A 318 3.63 -10.85 -27.44
CA SER A 318 4.91 -11.17 -28.09
C SER A 318 4.74 -11.44 -29.59
N THR A 319 3.67 -12.15 -29.99
CA THR A 319 3.36 -12.41 -31.40
C THR A 319 2.99 -11.13 -32.16
N LEU A 320 2.16 -10.26 -31.57
CA LEU A 320 1.82 -8.96 -32.13
C LEU A 320 3.08 -8.10 -32.34
N LEU A 321 4.00 -8.10 -31.37
CA LEU A 321 5.25 -7.35 -31.47
C LEU A 321 6.12 -7.81 -32.65
N ALA A 322 6.27 -9.12 -32.84
CA ALA A 322 7.04 -9.68 -33.97
C ALA A 322 6.43 -9.30 -35.33
N GLN A 323 5.10 -9.40 -35.47
CA GLN A 323 4.39 -9.05 -36.70
C GLN A 323 4.50 -7.55 -37.04
N VAL A 324 4.51 -6.68 -36.02
CA VAL A 324 4.69 -5.23 -36.22
C VAL A 324 6.13 -4.92 -36.63
N ALA A 325 7.13 -5.58 -36.03
CA ALA A 325 8.54 -5.42 -36.42
C ALA A 325 8.80 -5.84 -37.89
N GLU A 326 8.33 -7.03 -38.28
CA GLU A 326 8.42 -7.52 -39.68
C GLU A 326 7.78 -6.53 -40.66
N ARG A 327 6.58 -6.03 -40.34
CA ARG A 327 5.85 -5.04 -41.15
C ARG A 327 6.55 -3.69 -41.25
N ILE A 328 7.30 -3.27 -40.22
CA ILE A 328 8.12 -2.04 -40.26
C ILE A 328 9.27 -2.22 -41.25
N ASP A 329 9.99 -3.34 -41.18
CA ASP A 329 11.18 -3.57 -42.02
C ASP A 329 10.81 -3.81 -43.48
N ASP A 330 9.70 -4.51 -43.77
CA ASP A 330 9.09 -4.58 -45.10
C ASP A 330 8.84 -3.18 -45.69
N MET A 331 8.23 -2.28 -44.90
CA MET A 331 7.93 -0.91 -45.36
C MET A 331 9.18 -0.04 -45.50
N ARG A 332 10.22 -0.24 -44.68
CA ARG A 332 11.54 0.38 -44.88
C ARG A 332 12.14 -0.08 -46.20
N HIS A 333 12.23 -1.39 -46.45
CA HIS A 333 12.78 -1.96 -47.67
C HIS A 333 12.02 -1.51 -48.92
N LEU A 334 10.69 -1.57 -48.91
CA LEU A 334 9.85 -1.21 -50.05
C LEU A 334 9.93 0.31 -50.37
N SER A 335 10.02 1.15 -49.34
CA SER A 335 10.20 2.61 -49.51
C SER A 335 11.57 2.96 -50.08
N ILE A 336 12.64 2.38 -49.55
CA ILE A 336 14.00 2.57 -50.07
C ILE A 336 14.08 2.10 -51.53
N TYR A 337 13.52 0.93 -51.86
CA TYR A 337 13.47 0.43 -53.24
C TYR A 337 12.73 1.40 -54.18
N ARG A 338 11.58 1.95 -53.76
CA ARG A 338 10.79 2.90 -54.57
C ARG A 338 11.52 4.23 -54.76
N ARG A 339 12.15 4.74 -53.71
CA ARG A 339 13.02 5.95 -53.71
C ARG A 339 14.13 5.81 -54.76
N ASP A 340 14.86 4.70 -54.70
CA ASP A 340 15.96 4.37 -55.61
C ASP A 340 15.48 4.25 -57.07
N ALA A 341 14.29 3.69 -57.29
CA ALA A 341 13.68 3.61 -58.62
C ALA A 341 13.32 5.00 -59.17
N LEU A 342 12.69 5.86 -58.35
CA LEU A 342 12.34 7.23 -58.71
C LEU A 342 13.59 8.08 -59.00
N GLN A 343 14.65 7.96 -58.19
CA GLN A 343 15.92 8.63 -58.43
C GLN A 343 16.54 8.22 -59.78
N LYS A 344 16.51 6.93 -60.12
CA LYS A 344 16.96 6.40 -61.43
C LYS A 344 16.09 6.90 -62.60
N MET A 345 14.81 7.20 -62.38
CA MET A 345 13.93 7.83 -63.40
C MET A 345 14.24 9.32 -63.58
N ALA A 346 14.35 10.09 -62.49
CA ALA A 346 14.67 11.52 -62.55
C ALA A 346 16.01 11.79 -63.25
N LEU A 347 17.02 10.94 -62.99
CA LEU A 347 18.34 11.02 -63.64
C LEU A 347 18.33 10.65 -65.15
N ARG A 348 17.26 10.03 -65.68
CA ARG A 348 17.16 9.70 -67.11
C ARG A 348 16.74 10.88 -67.98
N GLU A 349 15.96 11.82 -67.46
CA GLU A 349 15.64 13.08 -68.20
C GLU A 349 16.91 13.88 -68.50
N ILE A 350 17.77 14.02 -67.49
CA ILE A 350 19.05 14.75 -67.57
C ILE A 350 20.02 14.10 -68.60
N ARG A 351 19.77 12.85 -69.01
CA ARG A 351 20.63 12.05 -69.89
C ARG A 351 20.01 11.72 -71.26
N LYS A 352 18.99 12.46 -71.73
CA LYS A 352 18.60 12.39 -73.15
C LYS A 352 19.76 12.87 -74.02
N PRO A 353 20.34 12.03 -74.91
CA PRO A 353 21.34 12.50 -75.86
C PRO A 353 20.70 13.50 -76.84
N PRO A 354 21.47 14.43 -77.42
CA PRO A 354 20.94 15.36 -78.41
C PRO A 354 20.38 14.58 -79.61
N VAL A 355 19.16 14.94 -80.02
CA VAL A 355 18.47 14.26 -81.13
C VAL A 355 19.22 14.53 -82.44
N GLN A 356 19.93 13.53 -82.94
CA GLN A 356 20.61 13.60 -84.22
C GLN A 356 19.57 13.56 -85.34
N ILE A 357 19.24 14.72 -85.90
CA ILE A 357 18.32 14.86 -87.04
C ILE A 357 18.97 14.20 -88.26
N VAL A 358 18.36 13.12 -88.76
CA VAL A 358 18.75 12.46 -90.01
C VAL A 358 17.73 12.84 -91.09
N SER A 359 18.20 13.43 -92.18
CA SER A 359 17.34 13.82 -93.31
C SER A 359 16.79 12.59 -94.04
N PRO A 360 15.51 12.56 -94.44
CA PRO A 360 14.93 11.43 -95.16
C PRO A 360 15.37 11.44 -96.63
N GLU A 361 16.15 10.43 -97.03
CA GLU A 361 16.44 10.15 -98.44
C GLU A 361 15.44 9.15 -99.04
N LYS A 362 15.35 9.10 -100.37
CA LYS A 362 14.12 8.72 -101.08
C LYS A 362 14.00 7.22 -101.39
N LEU A 363 12.77 6.73 -101.31
CA LEU A 363 12.36 5.42 -101.84
C LEU A 363 12.63 5.29 -103.35
N GLN A 364 13.21 4.17 -103.75
CA GLN A 364 13.01 3.57 -105.08
C GLN A 364 12.83 2.05 -104.93
N CYS A 365 11.96 1.47 -105.75
CA CYS A 365 11.71 0.04 -105.80
C CYS A 365 12.49 -0.63 -106.94
N SER A 366 12.97 -1.85 -106.72
CA SER A 366 13.22 -2.81 -107.79
C SER A 366 13.05 -4.25 -107.28
N ASN A 367 12.56 -5.13 -108.15
CA ASN A 367 12.33 -6.55 -107.85
C ASN A 367 13.64 -7.34 -107.92
N GLY A 368 13.72 -8.50 -107.26
CA GLY A 368 14.84 -9.42 -107.40
C GLY A 368 14.54 -10.78 -106.74
N ASP A 369 14.77 -11.85 -107.49
CA ASP A 369 14.47 -13.23 -107.11
C ASP A 369 15.69 -13.98 -106.53
N GLN A 370 15.39 -15.08 -105.84
CA GLN A 370 16.20 -16.32 -105.72
C GLN A 370 17.54 -16.39 -104.96
N CYS A 371 17.60 -17.44 -104.13
CA CYS A 371 18.62 -18.52 -104.09
C CYS A 371 19.43 -18.73 -102.79
N CYS A 372 19.86 -19.98 -102.64
CA CYS A 372 20.64 -20.60 -101.56
C CYS A 372 22.05 -19.94 -101.40
N THR A 373 22.88 -20.20 -100.38
CA THR A 373 23.15 -21.41 -99.55
C THR A 373 23.90 -20.96 -98.25
N THR A 374 24.35 -21.73 -97.22
CA THR A 374 24.70 -23.16 -97.06
C THR A 374 24.52 -23.67 -95.60
N ILE A 375 24.26 -24.97 -95.51
CA ILE A 375 24.49 -25.96 -94.41
C ILE A 375 25.69 -25.59 -93.49
N SER A 376 25.58 -25.63 -92.16
CA SER A 376 25.87 -26.82 -91.29
C SER A 376 25.38 -26.58 -89.85
N THR A 377 24.47 -27.40 -89.28
CA THR A 377 24.75 -28.56 -88.38
C THR A 377 25.85 -28.33 -87.34
N THR A 378 25.63 -28.55 -86.03
CA THR A 378 25.18 -29.83 -85.42
C THR A 378 24.45 -29.52 -84.09
N THR A 379 23.21 -29.97 -83.84
CA THR A 379 22.81 -31.26 -83.20
C THR A 379 23.52 -31.47 -81.85
N ILE A 380 22.86 -31.71 -80.71
CA ILE A 380 21.98 -32.85 -80.38
C ILE A 380 20.76 -32.42 -79.51
N ASN A 381 19.69 -33.20 -79.60
CA ASN A 381 18.40 -33.02 -78.93
C ASN A 381 17.93 -34.36 -78.31
N ARG A 382 17.41 -34.34 -77.07
CA ARG A 382 16.33 -35.17 -76.46
C ARG A 382 16.32 -34.93 -74.94
N ASN A 383 15.22 -34.52 -74.31
CA ASN A 383 13.92 -35.20 -74.10
C ASN A 383 13.96 -36.40 -73.15
N SER A 384 13.51 -36.18 -71.91
CA SER A 384 12.54 -37.07 -71.23
C SER A 384 11.90 -36.42 -70.00
N SER A 385 10.59 -36.17 -70.07
CA SER A 385 9.72 -36.14 -68.87
C SER A 385 9.45 -37.58 -68.42
N PRO A 386 8.94 -37.81 -67.19
CA PRO A 386 7.49 -38.06 -67.12
C PRO A 386 6.77 -37.63 -65.81
N THR A 387 5.47 -37.32 -65.98
CA THR A 387 4.32 -37.53 -65.07
C THR A 387 4.43 -37.46 -63.53
N SER A 388 3.59 -36.60 -62.97
CA SER A 388 2.90 -36.66 -61.65
C SER A 388 2.12 -37.99 -61.42
N PRO A 389 1.37 -38.24 -60.30
CA PRO A 389 0.95 -37.32 -59.23
C PRO A 389 0.98 -37.86 -57.78
N ASN A 390 0.63 -37.01 -56.80
CA ASN A 390 -0.56 -37.29 -55.96
C ASN A 390 -1.04 -36.07 -55.13
N LYS A 391 -2.31 -36.15 -54.71
CA LYS A 391 -2.87 -35.32 -53.61
C LYS A 391 -2.72 -36.07 -52.29
N VAL A 392 -2.76 -35.35 -51.17
CA VAL A 392 -3.77 -35.51 -50.09
C VAL A 392 -3.65 -34.32 -49.14
N SER A 393 -4.77 -33.92 -48.55
CA SER A 393 -4.89 -32.82 -47.58
C SER A 393 -5.25 -33.36 -46.20
N PHE A 394 -4.70 -32.74 -45.15
CA PHE A 394 -5.37 -32.50 -43.88
C PHE A 394 -4.86 -31.19 -43.28
#